data_AF-A0AA42W4Q0-F1
#
_entry.id   AF-A0AA42W4Q0-F1
#
_cell.length_a   1.000
_cell.length_b   1.000
_cell.length_c   1.000
_cell.angle_alpha   90.00
_cell.angle_beta   90.00
_cell.angle_gamma   90.00
#
_symmetry.space_group_name_H-M   'P 1'
#
loop_
_entity.id
_entity.type
_entity.pdbx_description
1 polymer ?
#
loop_
_entity_poly.entity_id
_entity_poly.type
_entity_poly.pdbx_seq_one_letter_code
_entity_poly.pdbx_strand_id
1 'polypeptide(L)' 'MPVGTIKKHATGKGNAGKEDVIAAMRARGHAPADDNEADALALLHWAVQTQEV' A
#
# COMPACT_ATOMS: atom_id res chain seq x y z
N MET A 1 -1.80 11.15 7.94
CA MET A 1 -2.40 10.57 6.71
C MET A 1 -3.51 9.61 7.08
N PRO A 2 -4.74 9.74 6.57
CA PRO A 2 -5.80 8.76 6.81
C PRO A 2 -5.45 7.41 6.18
N VAL A 3 -5.61 6.32 6.94
CA VAL A 3 -5.27 4.95 6.47
C VAL A 3 -6.05 4.56 5.20
N GLY A 4 -7.26 5.09 5.03
CA GLY A 4 -8.09 4.85 3.84
C GLY A 4 -7.50 5.42 2.54
N THR A 5 -6.70 6.49 2.60
CA THR A 5 -6.06 7.09 1.43
C THR A 5 -4.95 6.19 0.88
N ILE A 6 -4.15 5.62 1.77
CA ILE A 6 -3.06 4.69 1.43
C ILE A 6 -3.63 3.39 0.89
N LYS A 7 -4.67 2.86 1.55
CA LYS A 7 -5.39 1.66 1.08
C LYS A 7 -5.97 1.82 -0.31
N LYS A 8 -6.62 2.96 -0.60
CA LYS A 8 -7.13 3.27 -1.94
C LYS A 8 -6.01 3.33 -2.98
N HIS A 9 -4.86 3.88 -2.63
CA HIS A 9 -3.73 3.98 -3.54
C HIS A 9 -3.06 2.63 -3.82
N ALA A 10 -2.86 1.83 -2.78
CA ALA A 10 -2.27 0.50 -2.90
C ALA A 10 -3.16 -0.46 -3.71
N THR A 11 -4.46 -0.46 -3.44
CA THR A 11 -5.38 -1.53 -3.89
C THR A 11 -6.49 -1.06 -4.85
N GLY A 12 -6.64 0.24 -5.06
CA GLY A 12 -7.79 0.83 -5.75
C GLY A 12 -9.06 0.97 -4.88
N LYS A 13 -9.09 0.38 -3.67
CA LYS A 13 -10.26 0.39 -2.75
C LYS A 13 -9.94 1.07 -1.43
N GLY A 14 -10.75 2.06 -1.04
CA GLY A 14 -10.55 2.79 0.23
C GLY A 14 -10.82 1.98 1.50
N ASN A 15 -11.59 0.89 1.39
CA ASN A 15 -11.94 -0.03 2.47
C ASN A 15 -11.16 -1.36 2.41
N ALA A 16 -10.03 -1.40 1.70
CA ALA A 16 -9.27 -2.62 1.52
C ALA A 16 -8.82 -3.26 2.85
N GLY A 17 -8.91 -4.57 2.91
CA GLY A 17 -8.42 -5.38 4.02
C GLY A 17 -6.90 -5.47 4.02
N LYS A 18 -6.33 -6.06 5.07
CA LYS A 18 -4.87 -6.27 5.19
C LYS A 18 -4.34 -7.18 4.08
N GLU A 19 -5.09 -8.22 3.73
CA GLU A 19 -4.73 -9.16 2.66
C GLU A 19 -4.70 -8.51 1.27
N ASP A 20 -5.58 -7.54 1.02
CA ASP A 20 -5.60 -6.80 -0.24
C ASP A 20 -4.32 -5.96 -0.42
N VAL A 21 -3.81 -5.36 0.67
CA VAL A 21 -2.57 -4.56 0.65
C VAL A 21 -1.38 -5.49 0.39
N ILE A 22 -1.32 -6.64 1.06
CA ILE A 22 -0.28 -7.65 0.83
C ILE A 22 -0.31 -8.13 -0.63
N ALA A 23 -1.49 -8.47 -1.16
CA ALA A 23 -1.64 -8.89 -2.55
C ALA A 23 -1.20 -7.79 -3.54
N ALA A 24 -1.55 -6.53 -3.26
CA ALA A 24 -1.16 -5.39 -4.09
C ALA A 24 0.35 -5.12 -4.08
N MET A 25 1.02 -5.32 -2.94
CA MET A 25 2.49 -5.20 -2.85
C MET A 25 3.19 -6.38 -3.54
N ARG A 26 2.63 -7.60 -3.43
CA ARG A 26 3.10 -8.77 -4.18
C ARG A 26 2.96 -8.61 -5.68
N ALA A 27 1.84 -8.06 -6.16
CA ALA A 27 1.65 -7.73 -7.57
C ALA A 27 2.66 -6.68 -8.08
N ARG A 28 3.18 -5.84 -7.18
CA ARG A 28 4.26 -4.86 -7.47
C ARG A 28 5.66 -5.46 -7.35
N GLY A 29 5.80 -6.77 -7.15
CA GLY A 29 7.09 -7.48 -7.10
C GLY A 29 7.75 -7.53 -5.72
N HIS A 30 7.04 -7.12 -4.66
CA HIS A 30 7.56 -7.20 -3.28
C HIS A 30 7.13 -8.50 -2.60
N ALA A 31 7.88 -8.93 -1.58
CA ALA A 31 7.53 -10.10 -0.77
C ALA A 31 7.42 -9.73 0.71
N PRO A 32 6.41 -8.93 1.11
CA PRO A 32 6.23 -8.58 2.52
C PRO A 32 5.92 -9.83 3.35
N ALA A 33 6.57 -9.93 4.50
CA ALA A 33 6.41 -11.02 5.46
C ALA A 33 5.13 -10.89 6.29
N ASP A 34 4.70 -9.66 6.57
CA ASP A 34 3.50 -9.36 7.36
C ASP A 34 2.74 -8.12 6.85
N ASP A 35 1.67 -7.74 7.55
CA ASP A 35 0.85 -6.59 7.22
C ASP A 35 1.55 -5.25 7.48
N ASN A 36 2.43 -5.18 8.48
CA ASN A 36 3.20 -3.97 8.76
C ASN A 36 4.19 -3.66 7.63
N GLU A 37 4.90 -4.67 7.11
CA GLU A 37 5.79 -4.52 5.95
C GLU A 37 5.00 -4.13 4.69
N ALA A 38 3.85 -4.74 4.46
CA ALA A 38 2.99 -4.40 3.34
C ALA A 38 2.46 -2.95 3.43
N ASP A 39 2.07 -2.50 4.63
CA ASP A 39 1.63 -1.12 4.86
C ASP A 39 2.79 -0.12 4.70
N ALA A 40 4.00 -0.47 5.14
CA ALA A 40 5.19 0.38 4.95
C ALA A 40 5.56 0.53 3.46
N LEU A 41 5.48 -0.55 2.67
CA LEU A 41 5.66 -0.50 1.23
C LEU A 41 4.56 0.35 0.57
N ALA A 42 3.29 0.16 0.95
CA ALA A 42 2.19 0.95 0.44
C ALA A 42 2.38 2.46 0.72
N LEU A 43 2.86 2.80 1.92
CA LEU A 43 3.23 4.16 2.31
C LEU A 43 4.37 4.72 1.46
N LEU A 44 5.43 3.94 1.24
CA LEU A 44 6.56 4.34 0.40
C LEU A 44 6.12 4.64 -1.04
N HIS A 45 5.35 3.73 -1.64
CA HIS A 45 4.82 3.91 -3.00
C HIS A 45 3.96 5.18 -3.11
N TRP A 46 3.08 5.40 -2.13
CA TRP A 46 2.26 6.61 -2.10
C TRP A 46 3.13 7.87 -1.99
N ALA A 47 4.13 7.88 -1.10
CA ALA A 47 5.02 9.01 -0.92
C ALA A 47 5.79 9.32 -2.21
N VAL A 48 6.40 8.32 -2.85
CA VAL A 48 7.12 8.52 -4.13
C VAL A 48 6.21 9.12 -5.20
N GLN A 49 4.99 8.59 -5.37
CA GLN A 49 4.06 9.08 -6.40
C GLN A 49 3.42 10.45 -6.09
N THR A 50 3.47 10.91 -4.84
CA THR A 50 2.84 12.19 -4.43
C THR A 50 3.84 13.27 -4.01
N GLN A 51 5.12 12.93 -3.91
CA GLN A 51 6.21 13.85 -3.57
C GLN A 51 7.06 14.24 -4.80
N GLU A 52 6.82 13.68 -5.98
CA GLU A 52 7.33 14.25 -7.23
C GLU A 52 6.59 15.57 -7.50
N VAL A 53 7.29 16.69 -7.24
CA VAL A 53 6.88 18.07 -7.50
C VAL A 53 7.55 18.58 -8.77
#